data_AF-A0A0L1JG85-F1
#
_entry.id   AF-A0A0L1JG85-F1
#
_cell.length_a   1.000
_cell.length_b   1.000
_cell.length_c   1.000
_cell.angle_alpha   90.00
_cell.angle_beta   90.00
_cell.angle_gamma   90.00
#
_symmetry.space_group_name_H-M   'P 1'
#
loop_
_entity.id
_entity.type
_entity.pdbx_description
1 polymer ?
#
loop_
_entity_poly.entity_id
_entity_poly.type
_entity_poly.pdbx_seq_one_letter_code
_entity_poly.pdbx_strand_id
1 'polypeptide(L)'
;MRFPSSLGLSVALVASLYSNIAAGDTYDGGCKGDNPVKLRIGNGGAGQSGLVKELATHFIKNQTNSCQDASKAFSVEWVKGDTTETINNLKTKKVDVGITYHKTAEQIAIHNGFASGCKYKDENSTTPCFGDDCADHEERPCYAFRDHFYLAGPKNNTADIQDEDDIKETFSKLYNAAENGTARFLSRFDKSATNIKDSELWIAIGQ
;
A
#
# COMPACT_ATOMS: atom_id res chain seq x y z
N MET A 1 -41.87 -58.07 -11.65
CA MET A 1 -41.49 -57.05 -12.67
C MET A 1 -40.78 -55.92 -11.95
N ARG A 2 -39.52 -55.66 -12.29
CA ARG A 2 -38.69 -54.58 -11.73
C ARG A 2 -38.84 -53.34 -12.63
N PHE A 3 -39.13 -52.18 -12.06
CA PHE A 3 -38.95 -50.88 -12.72
C PHE A 3 -37.71 -50.20 -12.12
N PRO A 4 -36.85 -49.56 -12.94
CA PRO A 4 -35.59 -49.00 -12.46
C PRO A 4 -35.81 -47.60 -11.86
N SER A 5 -35.06 -47.31 -10.79
CA SER A 5 -34.93 -45.97 -10.21
C SER A 5 -34.02 -45.12 -11.10
N SER A 6 -34.54 -44.03 -11.67
CA SER A 6 -33.72 -43.00 -12.29
C SER A 6 -33.15 -42.08 -11.20
N LEU A 7 -31.88 -42.25 -10.85
CA LEU A 7 -31.11 -41.21 -10.16
C LEU A 7 -30.84 -40.08 -11.16
N GLY A 8 -31.51 -38.93 -10.98
CA GLY A 8 -31.14 -37.70 -11.65
C GLY A 8 -29.88 -37.12 -11.01
N LEU A 9 -28.77 -37.08 -11.73
CA LEU A 9 -27.61 -36.28 -11.35
C LEU A 9 -27.97 -34.79 -11.54
N SER A 10 -28.21 -34.07 -10.44
CA SER A 10 -28.14 -32.61 -10.44
C SER A 10 -26.68 -32.19 -10.43
N VAL A 11 -26.19 -31.69 -11.56
CA VAL A 11 -24.91 -31.00 -11.64
C VAL A 11 -25.09 -29.61 -11.03
N ALA A 12 -24.54 -29.39 -9.84
CA ALA A 12 -24.44 -28.07 -9.26
C ALA A 12 -23.36 -27.28 -10.00
N LEU A 13 -23.79 -26.28 -10.78
CA LEU A 13 -22.89 -25.33 -11.45
C LEU A 13 -22.35 -24.36 -10.39
N VAL A 14 -21.11 -24.58 -9.93
CA VAL A 14 -20.41 -23.62 -9.06
C VAL A 14 -19.88 -22.49 -9.95
N ALA A 15 -20.59 -21.37 -9.96
CA ALA A 15 -20.07 -20.14 -10.56
C ALA A 15 -18.93 -19.60 -9.68
N SER A 16 -17.68 -19.85 -10.08
CA SER A 16 -16.51 -19.20 -9.51
C SER A 16 -16.59 -17.70 -9.84
N LEU A 17 -17.02 -16.89 -8.89
CA LEU A 17 -16.88 -15.44 -8.94
C LEU A 17 -15.39 -15.10 -8.82
N TYR A 18 -14.67 -15.08 -9.93
CA TYR A 18 -13.34 -14.48 -9.97
C TYR A 18 -13.52 -12.99 -9.70
N SER A 19 -13.21 -12.55 -8.48
CA SER A 19 -12.98 -11.15 -8.20
C SER A 19 -11.73 -10.75 -8.98
N ASN A 20 -11.90 -10.30 -10.23
CA ASN A 20 -10.81 -9.70 -10.97
C ASN A 20 -10.30 -8.52 -10.16
N ILE A 21 -9.06 -8.62 -9.71
CA ILE A 21 -8.32 -7.48 -9.19
C ILE A 21 -8.22 -6.50 -10.34
N ALA A 22 -8.60 -5.25 -10.13
CA ALA A 22 -8.30 -4.22 -11.10
C ALA A 22 -6.80 -3.94 -11.01
N ALA A 23 -6.01 -4.62 -11.85
CA ALA A 23 -4.64 -4.23 -12.12
C ALA A 23 -4.63 -2.73 -12.45
N GLY A 24 -3.83 -1.97 -11.72
CA GLY A 24 -3.60 -0.56 -12.02
C GLY A 24 -2.84 -0.41 -13.33
N ASP A 25 -1.76 -1.18 -13.49
CA ASP A 25 -0.96 -1.25 -14.73
C ASP A 25 -0.05 -2.50 -14.73
N THR A 26 0.54 -2.85 -15.87
CA THR A 26 1.51 -3.95 -16.03
C THR A 26 2.77 -3.45 -16.71
N TYR A 27 3.94 -3.74 -16.13
CA TYR A 27 5.24 -3.26 -16.58
C TYR A 27 6.11 -4.42 -17.08
N ASP A 28 6.65 -4.30 -18.29
CA ASP A 28 7.52 -5.29 -18.94
C ASP A 28 9.00 -4.85 -18.98
N GLY A 29 9.33 -3.70 -18.39
CA GLY A 29 10.67 -3.12 -18.41
C GLY A 29 11.19 -2.72 -19.80
N GLY A 30 10.32 -2.67 -20.81
CA GLY A 30 10.67 -2.49 -22.22
C GLY A 30 11.01 -3.78 -22.95
N CYS A 31 10.96 -4.93 -22.27
CA CYS A 31 11.20 -6.24 -22.88
C CYS A 31 9.92 -6.70 -23.60
N LYS A 32 9.73 -6.27 -24.85
CA LYS A 32 8.49 -6.54 -25.61
C LYS A 32 8.20 -8.04 -25.73
N GLY A 33 6.92 -8.39 -25.62
CA GLY A 33 6.44 -9.75 -25.80
C GLY A 33 5.29 -10.08 -24.84
N ASP A 34 4.74 -11.29 -24.97
CA ASP A 34 3.80 -11.83 -24.00
C ASP A 34 4.57 -12.48 -22.86
N ASN A 35 5.00 -11.65 -21.90
CA ASN A 35 5.79 -12.10 -20.76
C ASN A 35 4.90 -12.47 -19.57
N PRO A 36 5.20 -13.57 -18.86
CA PRO A 36 4.42 -13.95 -17.69
C PRO A 36 4.57 -12.91 -16.57
N VAL A 37 3.46 -12.60 -15.90
CA VAL A 37 3.49 -11.84 -14.65
C VAL A 37 4.13 -12.72 -13.56
N LYS A 38 5.24 -12.26 -12.98
CA LYS A 38 5.96 -12.97 -11.91
C LYS A 38 5.98 -12.22 -10.57
N LEU A 39 5.44 -11.00 -10.54
CA LEU A 39 5.37 -10.18 -9.33
C LEU A 39 4.17 -9.24 -9.42
N ARG A 40 3.39 -9.17 -8.35
CA ARG A 40 2.27 -8.25 -8.16
C ARG A 40 2.54 -7.37 -6.93
N ILE A 41 2.53 -6.05 -7.13
CA ILE A 41 2.83 -5.06 -6.10
C ILE A 41 1.54 -4.31 -5.74
N GLY A 42 1.07 -4.45 -4.49
CA GLY A 42 -0.05 -3.67 -3.97
C GLY A 42 0.39 -2.29 -3.47
N ASN A 43 -0.18 -1.22 -4.01
CA ASN A 43 0.10 0.14 -3.56
C ASN A 43 -0.93 1.16 -4.09
N GLY A 44 -1.06 2.31 -3.43
CA GLY A 44 -1.85 3.45 -3.90
C GLY A 44 -0.99 4.53 -4.56
N GLY A 45 -0.49 5.45 -3.74
CA GLY A 45 0.14 6.70 -4.19
C GLY A 45 1.43 6.53 -4.98
N ALA A 46 2.32 5.61 -4.61
CA ALA A 46 3.57 5.37 -5.35
C ALA A 46 3.35 4.74 -6.73
N GLY A 47 2.29 3.97 -6.91
CA GLY A 47 1.88 3.52 -8.24
C GLY A 47 1.36 4.68 -9.07
N GLN A 48 0.48 5.51 -8.49
CA GLN A 48 -0.06 6.70 -9.17
C GLN A 48 1.01 7.74 -9.53
N SER A 49 2.08 7.88 -8.75
CA SER A 49 3.19 8.80 -9.04
C SER A 49 4.16 8.26 -10.11
N GLY A 50 4.02 6.99 -10.51
CA GLY A 50 4.93 6.32 -11.44
C GLY A 50 6.17 5.69 -10.76
N LEU A 51 6.34 5.82 -9.44
CA LEU A 51 7.47 5.21 -8.74
C LEU A 51 7.48 3.68 -8.88
N VAL A 52 6.32 3.02 -8.76
CA VAL A 52 6.25 1.55 -8.93
C VAL A 52 6.66 1.13 -10.35
N LYS A 53 6.30 1.92 -11.37
CA LYS A 53 6.71 1.68 -12.76
C LYS A 53 8.22 1.73 -12.93
N GLU A 54 8.89 2.75 -12.39
CA GLU A 54 10.34 2.89 -12.49
C GLU A 54 11.07 1.78 -11.73
N LEU A 55 10.65 1.48 -10.49
CA LEU A 55 11.21 0.37 -9.72
C LEU A 55 11.07 -0.97 -10.45
N ALA A 56 9.88 -1.27 -10.96
CA ALA A 56 9.62 -2.49 -11.73
C ALA A 56 10.47 -2.55 -13.01
N THR A 57 10.54 -1.45 -13.75
CA THR A 57 11.30 -1.35 -14.99
C THR A 57 12.79 -1.63 -14.76
N HIS A 58 13.39 -1.01 -13.75
CA HIS A 58 14.78 -1.24 -13.42
C HIS A 58 15.04 -2.67 -12.91
N PHE A 59 14.13 -3.22 -12.11
CA PHE A 59 14.21 -4.60 -11.65
C PHE A 59 14.20 -5.59 -12.82
N ILE A 60 13.24 -5.46 -13.74
CA ILE A 60 13.13 -6.34 -14.91
C ILE A 60 14.38 -6.23 -15.79
N LYS A 61 14.85 -5.01 -16.08
CA LYS A 61 16.07 -4.80 -16.88
C LYS A 61 17.29 -5.43 -16.23
N ASN A 62 17.45 -5.33 -14.91
CA ASN A 62 18.56 -5.96 -14.20
C ASN A 62 18.53 -7.49 -14.35
N GLN A 63 17.35 -8.10 -14.20
CA GLN A 63 17.18 -9.55 -14.28
C GLN A 63 17.30 -10.12 -15.70
N THR A 64 17.02 -9.32 -16.72
CA THR A 64 17.01 -9.72 -18.14
C THR A 64 18.24 -9.26 -18.91
N ASN A 65 19.22 -8.66 -18.23
CA ASN A 65 20.36 -7.98 -18.86
C ASN A 65 19.90 -7.01 -19.95
N SER A 66 19.05 -6.05 -19.57
CA SER A 66 18.42 -5.07 -20.48
C SER A 66 17.73 -5.73 -21.68
N CYS A 67 16.91 -6.75 -21.41
CA CYS A 67 16.15 -7.51 -22.41
C CYS A 67 17.00 -8.33 -23.40
N GLN A 68 18.30 -8.51 -23.16
CA GLN A 68 19.14 -9.38 -23.98
C GLN A 68 18.90 -10.87 -23.70
N ASP A 69 18.45 -11.21 -22.50
CA ASP A 69 18.08 -12.58 -22.11
C ASP A 69 16.55 -12.74 -22.08
N ALA A 70 15.96 -12.97 -23.26
CA ALA A 70 14.52 -13.15 -23.42
C ALA A 70 13.97 -14.33 -22.60
N SER A 71 14.79 -15.33 -22.29
CA SER A 71 14.37 -16.48 -21.47
C SER A 71 14.05 -16.10 -20.02
N LYS A 72 14.59 -14.96 -19.57
CA LYS A 72 14.35 -14.40 -18.23
C LYS A 72 13.27 -13.33 -18.20
N ALA A 73 12.69 -12.94 -19.34
CA ALA A 73 11.69 -11.89 -19.39
C ALA A 73 10.45 -12.21 -18.53
N PHE A 74 9.92 -11.19 -17.86
CA PHE A 74 8.72 -11.25 -17.04
C PHE A 74 8.11 -9.86 -16.92
N SER A 75 6.85 -9.81 -16.51
CA SER A 75 6.15 -8.57 -16.19
C SER A 75 5.91 -8.45 -14.68
N VAL A 76 5.79 -7.21 -14.23
CA VAL A 76 5.38 -6.83 -12.87
C VAL A 76 4.05 -6.11 -12.96
N GLU A 77 3.05 -6.56 -12.23
CA GLU A 77 1.73 -5.93 -12.17
C GLU A 77 1.65 -5.03 -10.94
N TRP A 78 1.20 -3.81 -11.12
CA TRP A 78 0.80 -2.94 -10.01
C TRP A 78 -0.70 -3.11 -9.76
N VAL A 79 -1.05 -3.47 -8.53
CA VAL A 79 -2.44 -3.53 -8.06
C VAL A 79 -2.73 -2.29 -7.24
N LYS A 80 -3.63 -1.45 -7.74
CA LYS A 80 -4.02 -0.22 -7.05
C LYS A 80 -4.81 -0.56 -5.79
N GLY A 81 -4.39 -0.03 -4.64
CA GLY A 81 -5.16 -0.09 -3.42
C GLY A 81 -4.53 0.69 -2.27
N ASP A 82 -5.34 1.06 -1.28
CA ASP A 82 -4.83 1.68 -0.05
C ASP A 82 -4.11 0.65 0.86
N THR A 83 -3.71 1.06 2.07
CA THR A 83 -3.04 0.15 3.01
C THR A 83 -3.93 -1.02 3.44
N THR A 84 -5.22 -0.79 3.67
CA THR A 84 -6.18 -1.81 4.08
C THR A 84 -6.40 -2.82 2.97
N GLU A 85 -6.63 -2.33 1.75
CA GLU A 85 -6.80 -3.16 0.56
C GLU A 85 -5.54 -3.96 0.25
N THR A 86 -4.37 -3.33 0.34
CA THR A 86 -3.07 -3.99 0.12
C THR A 86 -2.83 -5.12 1.13
N ILE A 87 -3.07 -4.90 2.42
CA ILE A 87 -2.93 -5.94 3.45
C ILE A 87 -3.93 -7.08 3.22
N ASN A 88 -5.17 -6.77 2.84
CA ASN A 88 -6.15 -7.80 2.48
C ASN A 88 -5.74 -8.59 1.23
N ASN A 89 -5.13 -7.92 0.25
CA ASN A 89 -4.61 -8.57 -0.94
C ASN A 89 -3.40 -9.46 -0.62
N LEU A 90 -2.52 -9.09 0.32
CA LEU A 90 -1.46 -9.95 0.83
C LEU A 90 -2.05 -11.20 1.51
N LYS A 91 -3.01 -11.00 2.43
CA LYS A 91 -3.71 -12.09 3.12
C LYS A 91 -4.37 -13.08 2.17
N THR A 92 -4.94 -12.59 1.07
CA THR A 92 -5.62 -13.40 0.05
C THR A 92 -4.71 -13.83 -1.10
N LYS A 93 -3.39 -13.58 -1.02
CA LYS A 93 -2.37 -13.91 -2.03
C LYS A 93 -2.64 -13.34 -3.42
N LYS A 94 -3.36 -12.22 -3.43
CA LYS A 94 -3.72 -11.43 -4.62
C LYS A 94 -2.58 -10.53 -5.08
N VAL A 95 -1.75 -10.08 -4.14
CA VAL A 95 -0.45 -9.44 -4.42
C VAL A 95 0.65 -10.22 -3.72
N ASP A 96 1.87 -10.10 -4.23
CA ASP A 96 3.03 -10.81 -3.70
C ASP A 96 3.80 -9.93 -2.70
N VAL A 97 3.81 -8.61 -2.93
CA VAL A 97 4.39 -7.60 -2.03
C VAL A 97 3.49 -6.38 -1.92
N GLY A 98 3.59 -5.64 -0.81
CA GLY A 98 2.84 -4.41 -0.57
C GLY A 98 3.75 -3.25 -0.18
N ILE A 99 3.49 -2.07 -0.72
CA ILE A 99 4.09 -0.81 -0.24
C ILE A 99 2.97 -0.06 0.49
N THR A 100 3.04 -0.04 1.82
CA THR A 100 2.03 0.52 2.72
C THR A 100 2.60 1.69 3.54
N TYR A 101 1.74 2.35 4.31
CA TYR A 101 2.12 3.57 5.04
C TYR A 101 1.49 3.65 6.44
N HIS A 102 1.30 2.50 7.12
CA HIS A 102 0.69 2.46 8.46
C HIS A 102 1.36 1.40 9.35
N LYS A 103 2.40 1.83 10.09
CA LYS A 103 3.26 0.97 10.92
C LYS A 103 2.49 -0.03 11.78
N THR A 104 1.45 0.42 12.50
CA THR A 104 0.67 -0.47 13.38
C THR A 104 -0.08 -1.54 12.59
N ALA A 105 -0.60 -1.21 11.41
CA ALA A 105 -1.33 -2.18 10.59
C ALA A 105 -0.37 -3.20 9.97
N GLU A 106 0.82 -2.76 9.57
CA GLU A 106 1.88 -3.62 9.06
C GLU A 106 2.39 -4.59 10.14
N GLN A 107 2.62 -4.09 11.36
CA GLN A 107 3.00 -4.93 12.49
C GLN A 107 1.91 -5.96 12.84
N ILE A 108 0.64 -5.57 12.80
CA ILE A 108 -0.49 -6.51 12.96
C ILE A 108 -0.50 -7.56 11.84
N ALA A 109 -0.22 -7.17 10.60
CA ALA A 109 -0.17 -8.10 9.47
C ALA A 109 0.97 -9.12 9.61
N ILE A 110 2.15 -8.68 10.06
CA ILE A 110 3.31 -9.54 10.36
C ILE A 110 2.98 -10.48 11.53
N HIS A 111 2.50 -9.92 12.66
CA HIS A 111 2.20 -10.69 13.86
C HIS A 111 1.14 -11.78 13.62
N ASN A 112 0.13 -11.50 12.79
CA ASN A 112 -0.88 -12.49 12.43
C ASN A 112 -0.46 -13.43 11.28
N GLY A 113 0.75 -13.30 10.76
CA GLY A 113 1.32 -14.18 9.72
C GLY A 113 0.71 -13.99 8.32
N PHE A 114 0.04 -12.86 8.06
CA PHE A 114 -0.48 -12.54 6.72
C PHE A 114 0.53 -11.79 5.85
N ALA A 115 1.64 -11.33 6.45
CA ALA A 115 2.76 -10.68 5.79
C ALA A 115 4.08 -11.11 6.46
N SER A 116 5.20 -10.89 5.76
CA SER A 116 6.55 -10.99 6.34
C SER A 116 7.21 -9.63 6.32
N GLY A 117 7.99 -9.35 7.35
CA GLY A 117 8.81 -8.15 7.49
C GLY A 117 10.26 -8.39 7.09
N CYS A 118 11.06 -7.36 7.31
CA CYS A 118 12.52 -7.45 7.27
C CYS A 118 13.04 -7.84 8.65
N LYS A 119 14.16 -8.55 8.66
CA LYS A 119 14.87 -8.94 9.87
C LYS A 119 15.84 -7.84 10.26
N TYR A 120 15.81 -7.43 11.52
CA TYR A 120 16.72 -6.43 12.08
C TYR A 120 17.40 -7.02 13.29
N LYS A 121 18.68 -6.67 13.51
CA LYS A 121 19.45 -7.24 14.61
C LYS A 121 18.90 -6.86 15.99
N ASP A 122 18.37 -5.64 16.09
CA ASP A 122 17.75 -5.09 17.30
C ASP A 122 16.81 -3.93 16.92
N GLU A 123 16.09 -3.39 17.91
CA GLU A 123 15.12 -2.30 17.76
C GLU A 123 15.74 -0.98 17.22
N ASN A 124 17.04 -0.79 17.41
CA ASN A 124 17.78 0.42 17.03
C ASN A 124 18.37 0.32 15.62
N SER A 125 18.44 -0.88 15.06
CA SER A 125 19.03 -1.15 13.75
C SER A 125 18.18 -0.52 12.64
N THR A 126 18.74 0.39 11.85
CA THR A 126 18.02 1.05 10.75
C THR A 126 18.07 0.27 9.44
N THR A 127 18.96 -0.71 9.32
CA THR A 127 19.17 -1.51 8.11
C THR A 127 18.81 -2.97 8.39
N PRO A 128 18.10 -3.66 7.47
CA PRO A 128 17.86 -5.09 7.58
C PRO A 128 19.18 -5.88 7.62
N CYS A 129 19.23 -6.93 8.43
CA CYS A 129 20.29 -7.92 8.40
C CYS A 129 19.92 -9.05 7.41
N PHE A 130 20.92 -9.78 6.91
CA PHE A 130 20.72 -10.90 5.99
C PHE A 130 21.63 -12.08 6.38
N GLY A 131 21.20 -13.31 6.08
CA GLY A 131 21.99 -14.51 6.33
C GLY A 131 22.08 -14.90 7.81
N ASP A 132 23.17 -15.59 8.16
CA ASP A 132 23.37 -16.20 9.49
C ASP A 132 23.58 -15.17 10.60
N ASP A 133 23.91 -13.92 10.27
CA ASP A 133 24.09 -12.82 11.21
C ASP A 133 22.77 -12.32 11.85
N CYS A 134 21.61 -12.87 11.46
CA CYS A 134 20.29 -12.53 11.98
C CYS A 134 19.72 -13.56 13.00
N ALA A 135 20.53 -14.32 13.74
CA ALA A 135 20.02 -15.38 14.60
C ALA A 135 18.97 -14.88 15.64
N ASP A 136 19.20 -13.72 16.25
CA ASP A 136 18.35 -13.10 17.29
C ASP A 136 17.60 -11.85 16.77
N HIS A 137 17.02 -11.93 15.58
CA HIS A 137 16.41 -10.77 14.91
C HIS A 137 15.01 -10.41 15.42
N GLU A 138 14.69 -9.12 15.33
CA GLU A 138 13.32 -8.62 15.34
C GLU A 138 12.80 -8.54 13.89
N GLU A 139 11.62 -9.10 13.64
CA GLU A 139 10.92 -8.92 12.37
C GLU A 139 9.97 -7.72 12.44
N ARG A 140 10.17 -6.75 11.56
CA ARG A 140 9.34 -5.54 11.47
C ARG A 140 9.18 -5.08 10.02
N PRO A 141 8.27 -4.15 9.71
CA PRO A 141 8.05 -3.71 8.34
C PRO A 141 9.34 -3.23 7.68
N CYS A 142 9.59 -3.68 6.45
CA CYS A 142 10.73 -3.24 5.66
C CYS A 142 10.59 -1.75 5.30
N TYR A 143 11.55 -0.93 5.69
CA TYR A 143 11.57 0.46 5.28
C TYR A 143 11.86 0.58 3.77
N ALA A 144 10.96 1.22 3.01
CA ALA A 144 11.12 1.44 1.57
C ALA A 144 11.60 2.88 1.26
N PHE A 145 10.79 3.89 1.58
CA PHE A 145 11.10 5.31 1.39
C PHE A 145 10.26 6.18 2.33
N ARG A 146 10.55 7.50 2.36
CA ARG A 146 9.79 8.51 3.11
C ARG A 146 9.03 9.40 2.13
N ASP A 147 7.73 9.49 2.34
CA ASP A 147 6.89 10.53 1.75
C ASP A 147 6.67 11.66 2.77
N HIS A 148 6.08 12.77 2.35
CA HIS A 148 5.86 13.95 3.18
C HIS A 148 4.45 14.48 3.01
N PHE A 149 3.79 14.78 4.13
CA PHE A 149 2.57 15.58 4.14
C PHE A 149 2.92 17.05 4.29
N TYR A 150 2.13 17.91 3.68
CA TYR A 150 2.24 19.36 3.80
C TYR A 150 0.88 19.92 4.18
N LEU A 151 0.89 20.87 5.11
CA LEU A 151 -0.23 21.76 5.28
C LEU A 151 -0.08 22.90 4.28
N ALA A 152 -1.07 23.08 3.41
CA ALA A 152 -1.09 24.14 2.42
C ALA A 152 -2.47 24.79 2.39
N GLY A 153 -2.50 26.10 2.09
CA GLY A 153 -3.72 26.90 2.09
C GLY A 153 -3.70 28.00 1.02
N PRO A 154 -4.80 28.74 0.88
CA PRO A 154 -4.84 29.90 -0.01
C PRO A 154 -3.84 30.97 0.44
N LYS A 155 -3.36 31.79 -0.51
CA LYS A 155 -2.50 32.95 -0.19
C LYS A 155 -3.16 33.94 0.78
N ASN A 156 -4.50 34.00 0.76
CA ASN A 156 -5.26 34.77 1.73
C ASN A 156 -5.35 33.97 3.04
N ASN A 157 -4.59 34.39 4.04
CA ASN A 157 -4.47 33.72 5.31
C ASN A 157 -5.68 34.00 6.23
N THR A 158 -6.82 33.36 5.95
CA THR A 158 -8.06 33.60 6.70
C THR A 158 -8.07 33.01 8.11
N ALA A 159 -7.11 32.13 8.41
CA ALA A 159 -6.92 31.52 9.73
C ALA A 159 -5.83 32.22 10.56
N ASP A 160 -5.21 33.28 10.04
CA ASP A 160 -4.16 34.04 10.74
C ASP A 160 -2.97 33.17 11.21
N ILE A 161 -2.58 32.20 10.37
CA ILE A 161 -1.43 31.32 10.60
C ILE A 161 -0.14 32.14 10.45
N GLN A 162 0.74 32.10 11.45
CA GLN A 162 2.01 32.83 11.48
C GLN A 162 3.19 31.86 11.31
N ASP A 163 4.36 32.38 10.95
CA ASP A 163 5.56 31.56 10.71
C ASP A 163 6.06 30.87 11.99
N GLU A 164 5.75 31.43 13.16
CA GLU A 164 6.11 30.89 14.46
C GLU A 164 5.13 29.83 14.99
N ASP A 165 3.97 29.67 14.36
CA ASP A 165 2.94 28.74 14.84
C ASP A 165 3.42 27.30 14.69
N ASP A 166 3.34 26.53 15.79
CA ASP A 166 3.54 25.09 15.70
C ASP A 166 2.32 24.38 15.05
N ILE A 167 2.44 23.07 14.81
CA ILE A 167 1.36 22.32 14.15
C ILE A 167 0.06 22.31 14.95
N LYS A 168 0.13 22.34 16.29
CA LYS A 168 -1.07 22.34 17.16
C LYS A 168 -1.73 23.73 17.17
N GLU A 169 -0.93 24.78 17.25
CA GLU A 169 -1.39 26.17 17.14
C GLU A 169 -2.07 26.39 15.79
N THR A 170 -1.42 25.92 14.71
CA THR A 170 -1.95 26.01 13.35
C THR A 170 -3.30 25.29 13.22
N PHE A 171 -3.42 24.05 13.70
CA PHE A 171 -4.69 23.32 13.66
C PHE A 171 -5.78 23.97 14.54
N SER A 172 -5.40 24.56 15.68
CA SER A 172 -6.34 25.29 16.55
C SER A 172 -6.88 26.55 15.86
N LYS A 173 -6.02 27.29 15.16
CA LYS A 173 -6.42 28.44 14.34
C LYS A 173 -7.32 28.04 13.18
N LEU A 174 -6.99 26.95 12.49
CA LEU A 174 -7.83 26.39 11.43
C LEU A 174 -9.22 25.99 11.94
N TYR A 175 -9.30 25.35 13.11
CA TYR A 175 -10.57 25.03 13.77
C TYR A 175 -11.40 26.30 14.02
N ASN A 176 -10.80 27.32 14.65
CA ASN A 176 -11.50 28.58 14.93
C ASN A 176 -11.96 29.30 13.66
N ALA A 177 -11.14 29.28 12.60
CA ALA A 177 -11.51 29.83 11.30
C ALA A 177 -12.68 29.06 10.67
N ALA A 178 -12.74 27.74 10.84
CA ALA A 178 -13.85 26.93 10.38
C ALA A 178 -15.15 27.25 11.15
N GLU A 179 -15.08 27.32 12.48
CA GLU A 179 -16.23 27.69 13.34
C GLU A 179 -16.75 29.10 13.04
N ASN A 180 -15.85 30.04 12.73
CA ASN A 180 -16.21 31.40 12.33
C ASN A 180 -16.65 31.51 10.85
N GLY A 181 -16.62 30.42 10.09
CA GLY A 181 -17.03 30.37 8.68
C GLY A 181 -16.05 31.04 7.71
N THR A 182 -14.82 31.35 8.12
CA THR A 182 -13.77 31.96 7.28
C THR A 182 -12.83 30.95 6.64
N ALA A 183 -12.89 29.70 7.08
CA ALA A 183 -12.25 28.55 6.44
C ALA A 183 -13.25 27.39 6.31
N ARG A 184 -12.97 26.46 5.40
CA ARG A 184 -13.70 25.20 5.31
C ARG A 184 -12.70 24.07 5.34
N PHE A 185 -12.94 23.12 6.24
CA PHE A 185 -12.16 21.90 6.31
C PHE A 185 -12.96 20.74 5.72
N LEU A 186 -12.31 19.93 4.88
CA LEU A 186 -12.89 18.72 4.32
C LEU A 186 -11.94 17.56 4.63
N SER A 187 -12.34 16.70 5.57
CA SER A 187 -11.65 15.43 5.77
C SER A 187 -12.07 14.43 4.70
N ARG A 188 -11.16 13.53 4.33
CA ARG A 188 -11.45 12.42 3.41
C ARG A 188 -12.44 11.42 3.98
N PHE A 189 -12.49 11.28 5.31
CA PHE A 189 -13.36 10.35 6.06
C PHE A 189 -13.43 8.92 5.46
N ASP A 190 -12.33 8.47 4.87
CA ASP A 190 -12.26 7.23 4.11
C ASP A 190 -11.57 6.09 4.88
N LYS A 191 -11.23 6.31 6.16
CA LYS A 191 -10.50 5.36 7.03
C LYS A 191 -9.12 4.94 6.49
N SER A 192 -8.59 5.65 5.49
CA SER A 192 -7.24 5.43 5.00
C SER A 192 -6.20 5.74 6.08
N ALA A 193 -4.98 5.24 5.91
CA ALA A 193 -3.86 5.57 6.79
C ALA A 193 -3.65 7.09 6.93
N THR A 194 -3.85 7.84 5.84
CA THR A 194 -3.80 9.31 5.84
C THR A 194 -4.93 9.92 6.64
N ASN A 195 -6.17 9.40 6.52
CA ASN A 195 -7.29 9.89 7.31
C ASN A 195 -7.12 9.65 8.81
N ILE A 196 -6.47 8.54 9.21
CA ILE A 196 -6.10 8.28 10.60
C ILE A 196 -5.11 9.36 11.09
N LYS A 197 -4.06 9.66 10.30
CA LYS A 197 -3.07 10.69 10.64
C LYS A 197 -3.68 12.10 10.71
N ASP A 198 -4.57 12.44 9.79
CA ASP A 198 -5.37 13.67 9.83
C ASP A 198 -6.19 13.74 11.13
N SER A 199 -6.91 12.67 11.47
CA SER A 199 -7.73 12.61 12.69
C SER A 199 -6.88 12.76 13.97
N GLU A 200 -5.67 12.18 14.02
CA GLU A 200 -4.76 12.34 15.15
C GLU A 200 -4.37 13.81 15.40
N LEU A 201 -4.29 14.65 14.36
CA LEU A 201 -3.97 16.08 14.49
C LEU A 201 -5.13 16.88 15.12
N TRP A 202 -6.37 16.56 14.74
CA TRP A 202 -7.57 17.13 15.36
C TRP A 202 -7.71 16.71 16.83
N ILE A 203 -7.52 15.42 17.11
CA ILE A 203 -7.57 14.89 18.48
C ILE A 203 -6.52 15.56 19.37
N ALA A 204 -5.33 15.86 18.83
CA ALA A 204 -4.25 16.50 19.57
C ALA A 204 -4.58 17.93 20.04
N ILE A 205 -5.59 18.58 19.45
CA ILE A 205 -6.11 19.89 19.86
C ILE A 205 -7.49 19.79 20.56
N GLY A 206 -7.97 18.57 20.82
CA GLY A 206 -9.23 18.31 21.52
C GLY A 206 -10.48 18.27 20.66
N GLN A 207 -10.35 18.02 19.35
CA GLN A 207 -11.46 17.83 18.40
C GLN A 207 -11.54 16.38 17.93
#